data_AF-A0A4Q3BNW3-F1
#
_entry.id   AF-A0A4Q3BNW3-F1
#
_cell.length_a   1.000
_cell.length_b   1.000
_cell.length_c   1.000
_cell.angle_alpha   90.00
_cell.angle_beta   90.00
_cell.angle_gamma   90.00
#
_symmetry.space_group_name_H-M   'P 1'
#
loop_
_entity.id
_entity.type
_entity.pdbx_description
1 polymer ?
#
loop_
_entity_poly.entity_id
_entity_poly.type
_entity_poly.pdbx_seq_one_letter_code
_entity_poly.pdbx_strand_id
1 'polypeptide(L)'
;MEKNEIKGRDFIVFGLQPWDIPIGSNCKNIAEVISVHNRVLYVNRPLDRISYYKPNKDAQTINRIAAIKKGENVLTEVKKNLWVFNPGTILESVNMLPPGMIYNYFNKKNGRLLAAEIKKTTDKLGIK
;
A
#
# COMPACT_ATOMS: atom_id res chain seq x y z
N MET A 1 -28.60 -12.76 -17.85
CA MET A 1 -27.29 -13.38 -17.56
C MET A 1 -27.07 -13.25 -16.07
N GLU A 2 -27.03 -14.35 -15.32
CA GLU A 2 -26.58 -14.30 -13.93
C GLU A 2 -25.13 -13.78 -13.93
N LYS A 3 -24.90 -12.62 -13.33
CA LYS A 3 -23.55 -12.14 -13.10
C LYS A 3 -22.95 -13.00 -11.98
N ASN A 4 -22.00 -13.85 -12.33
CA ASN A 4 -21.16 -14.55 -11.36
C ASN A 4 -20.26 -13.53 -10.65
N GLU A 5 -20.83 -12.85 -9.65
CA GLU A 5 -20.13 -11.88 -8.83
C GLU A 5 -19.30 -12.60 -7.76
N ILE A 6 -18.03 -12.21 -7.60
CA ILE A 6 -17.18 -12.68 -6.51
C ILE A 6 -17.62 -11.98 -5.23
N LYS A 7 -18.03 -12.76 -4.22
CA LYS A 7 -18.53 -12.26 -2.92
C LYS A 7 -17.87 -13.00 -1.76
N GLY A 8 -17.79 -12.33 -0.61
CA GLY A 8 -17.27 -12.91 0.63
C GLY A 8 -15.78 -13.28 0.55
N ARG A 9 -15.02 -12.65 -0.35
CA ARG A 9 -13.59 -12.86 -0.50
C ARG A 9 -12.80 -11.70 0.08
N ASP A 10 -11.49 -11.94 0.18
CA ASP A 10 -10.52 -10.95 0.60
C ASP A 10 -9.66 -10.54 -0.59
N PHE A 11 -9.40 -9.24 -0.71
CA PHE A 11 -8.59 -8.66 -1.76
C PHE A 11 -7.51 -7.78 -1.15
N ILE A 12 -6.30 -7.90 -1.68
CA ILE A 12 -5.21 -6.96 -1.43
C ILE A 12 -4.94 -6.21 -2.73
N VAL A 13 -5.17 -4.90 -2.72
CA VAL A 13 -4.93 -4.03 -3.87
C VAL A 13 -3.65 -3.26 -3.60
N PHE A 14 -2.63 -3.50 -4.41
CA PHE A 14 -1.36 -2.80 -4.34
C PHE A 14 -1.00 -2.25 -5.73
N GLY A 15 -0.54 -1.00 -5.78
CA GLY A 15 -0.21 -0.35 -7.04
C GLY A 15 0.60 0.93 -6.86
N LEU A 16 0.95 1.57 -7.98
CA LEU A 16 1.75 2.79 -7.98
C LEU A 16 0.97 4.01 -7.47
N GLN A 17 -0.33 4.07 -7.72
CA GLN A 17 -1.18 5.21 -7.33
C GLN A 17 -1.59 5.05 -5.86
N PRO A 18 -1.16 5.95 -4.97
CA PRO A 18 -1.58 5.88 -3.58
C PRO A 18 -3.01 6.43 -3.42
N TRP A 19 -3.66 6.04 -2.33
CA TRP A 19 -5.02 6.41 -1.99
C TRP A 19 -5.18 7.91 -1.72
N ASP A 20 -4.14 8.57 -1.22
CA ASP A 20 -4.15 9.98 -0.84
C ASP A 20 -3.85 10.95 -2.00
N ILE A 21 -3.91 10.49 -3.26
CA ILE A 21 -3.95 11.41 -4.39
C ILE A 21 -5.31 12.16 -4.42
N PRO A 22 -5.35 13.45 -4.76
CA PRO A 22 -6.59 14.23 -4.77
C PRO A 22 -7.54 13.86 -5.91
N ILE A 23 -7.03 13.25 -6.98
CA ILE A 23 -7.81 12.86 -8.16
C ILE A 23 -8.35 11.43 -7.97
N GLY A 24 -9.46 11.12 -8.64
CA GLY A 24 -9.91 9.74 -8.78
C GLY A 24 -8.86 8.85 -9.45
N SER A 25 -8.91 7.54 -9.21
CA SER A 25 -8.11 6.59 -9.97
C SER A 25 -8.87 5.32 -10.23
N ASN A 26 -8.53 4.64 -11.32
CA ASN A 26 -9.13 3.36 -11.65
C ASN A 26 -8.93 2.36 -10.50
N CYS A 27 -7.75 2.35 -9.87
CA CYS A 27 -7.47 1.45 -8.74
C CYS A 27 -8.37 1.72 -7.53
N LYS A 28 -8.60 2.99 -7.17
CA LYS A 28 -9.53 3.35 -6.09
C LYS A 28 -10.95 2.91 -6.40
N ASN A 29 -11.45 3.23 -7.59
CA ASN A 29 -12.82 2.92 -8.00
C ASN A 29 -13.04 1.41 -8.01
N ILE A 30 -12.07 0.63 -8.51
CA ILE A 30 -12.11 -0.83 -8.47
C ILE A 30 -12.17 -1.34 -7.03
N ALA A 31 -11.30 -0.83 -6.14
CA ALA A 31 -11.30 -1.22 -4.74
C ALA A 31 -12.64 -0.92 -4.04
N GLU A 32 -13.25 0.24 -4.32
CA GLU A 32 -14.56 0.61 -3.78
C GLU A 32 -15.70 -0.26 -4.29
N VAL A 33 -15.70 -0.64 -5.58
CA VAL A 33 -16.70 -1.54 -6.16
C VAL A 33 -16.54 -2.95 -5.58
N ILE A 34 -15.30 -3.45 -5.46
CA ILE A 34 -15.02 -4.76 -4.87
C ILE A 34 -15.48 -4.79 -3.39
N SER A 35 -15.28 -3.70 -2.64
CA SER A 35 -15.57 -3.66 -1.19
C SER A 35 -17.06 -3.71 -0.85
N VAL A 36 -17.95 -3.54 -1.82
CA VAL A 36 -19.40 -3.68 -1.64
C VAL A 36 -19.77 -5.09 -1.16
N HIS A 37 -19.06 -6.11 -1.65
CA HIS A 37 -19.34 -7.52 -1.35
C HIS A 37 -18.16 -8.29 -0.76
N ASN A 38 -17.00 -7.65 -0.63
CA ASN A 38 -15.74 -8.28 -0.24
C ASN A 38 -14.97 -7.39 0.73
N ARG A 39 -13.96 -7.95 1.38
CA ARG A 39 -13.03 -7.18 2.21
C ARG A 39 -11.82 -6.79 1.37
N VAL A 40 -11.39 -5.54 1.48
CA VAL A 40 -10.32 -4.98 0.63
C VAL A 40 -9.29 -4.26 1.48
N LEU A 41 -8.03 -4.66 1.35
CA LEU A 41 -6.89 -3.94 1.87
C LEU A 41 -6.19 -3.22 0.71
N TYR A 42 -6.34 -1.90 0.64
CA TYR A 42 -5.62 -1.04 -0.29
C TYR A 42 -4.26 -0.68 0.32
N VAL A 43 -3.18 -1.19 -0.25
CA VAL A 43 -1.82 -0.96 0.20
C VAL A 43 -1.24 0.19 -0.59
N ASN A 44 -0.99 1.29 0.10
CA ASN A 44 -0.30 2.40 -0.51
C ASN A 44 1.20 2.13 -0.64
N ARG A 45 1.80 2.76 -1.65
CA ARG A 45 3.23 2.66 -1.91
C ARG A 45 4.04 3.16 -0.69
N PRO A 46 4.96 2.35 -0.15
CA PRO A 46 5.90 2.81 0.88
C PRO A 46 6.82 3.92 0.36
N LEU A 47 7.36 4.73 1.27
CA LEU A 47 8.45 5.63 0.92
C LEU A 47 9.73 4.84 0.65
N ASP A 48 10.52 5.34 -0.30
CA ASP A 48 11.91 4.95 -0.44
C ASP A 48 12.84 5.93 0.29
N ARG A 49 14.07 5.49 0.55
CA ARG A 49 15.06 6.21 1.36
C ARG A 49 15.39 7.60 0.82
N ILE A 50 15.57 7.75 -0.50
CA ILE A 50 15.80 9.06 -1.13
C ILE A 50 14.59 9.97 -0.94
N SER A 51 13.38 9.48 -1.24
CA SER A 51 12.14 10.25 -1.06
C SER A 51 11.93 10.71 0.38
N TYR A 52 12.30 9.87 1.36
CA TYR A 52 12.22 10.22 2.79
C TYR A 52 13.12 11.41 3.17
N TYR A 53 14.33 11.49 2.63
CA TYR A 53 15.28 12.57 2.93
C TYR A 53 15.10 13.84 2.08
N LYS A 54 14.30 13.77 1.00
CA LYS A 54 14.06 14.93 0.12
C LYS A 54 13.48 16.13 0.90
N PRO A 55 14.02 17.35 0.75
CA PRO A 55 13.60 18.52 1.54
C PRO A 55 12.16 18.95 1.25
N ASN A 56 11.79 19.05 -0.03
CA ASN A 56 10.44 19.42 -0.45
C ASN A 56 9.56 18.18 -0.51
N LYS A 57 8.73 18.00 0.54
CA LYS A 57 7.83 16.86 0.70
C LYS A 57 6.41 17.26 0.34
N ASP A 58 5.77 16.46 -0.51
CA ASP A 58 4.34 16.57 -0.76
C ASP A 58 3.53 16.01 0.42
N ALA A 59 2.21 16.28 0.41
CA ALA A 59 1.31 15.82 1.46
C ALA A 59 1.35 14.30 1.64
N GLN A 60 1.50 13.55 0.54
CA GLN A 60 1.59 12.09 0.57
C GLN A 60 2.82 11.64 1.34
N THR A 61 4.00 12.19 1.03
CA THR A 61 5.25 11.90 1.72
C THR A 61 5.15 12.24 3.20
N ILE A 62 4.52 13.36 3.55
CA ILE A 62 4.29 13.74 4.96
C ILE A 62 3.43 12.69 5.67
N ASN A 63 2.34 12.24 5.05
CA ASN A 63 1.47 11.19 5.60
C ASN A 63 2.24 9.88 5.83
N ARG A 64 3.09 9.48 4.88
CA ARG A 64 3.95 8.29 5.04
C ARG A 64 4.90 8.44 6.21
N ILE A 65 5.54 9.60 6.36
CA ILE A 65 6.47 9.86 7.47
C ILE A 65 5.74 9.83 8.81
N ALA A 66 4.52 10.36 8.88
CA ALA A 66 3.69 10.29 10.08
C ALA A 66 3.36 8.83 10.45
N ALA A 67 2.99 8.00 9.48
CA ALA A 67 2.76 6.57 9.68
C ALA A 67 4.03 5.85 10.18
N ILE A 68 5.18 6.14 9.59
CA ILE A 68 6.47 5.53 9.96
C ILE A 68 6.93 5.96 11.36
N LYS A 69 6.91 7.27 11.66
CA LYS A 69 7.50 7.81 12.89
C LYS A 69 6.56 7.75 14.09
N LYS A 70 5.26 7.94 13.86
CA LYS A 70 4.27 8.14 14.92
C LYS A 70 3.21 7.05 14.97
N GLY A 71 3.16 6.16 13.97
CA GLY A 71 2.08 5.18 13.86
C GLY A 71 0.73 5.78 13.48
N GLU A 72 0.71 7.05 13.05
CA GLU A 72 -0.52 7.75 12.66
C GLU A 72 -1.01 7.25 11.30
N ASN A 73 -2.32 7.02 11.15
CA ASN A 73 -2.93 6.60 9.89
C ASN A 73 -2.26 5.37 9.25
N VAL A 74 -1.67 4.47 10.05
CA VAL A 74 -1.06 3.23 9.53
C VAL A 74 -2.12 2.37 8.87
N LEU A 75 -3.30 2.27 9.48
CA LEU A 75 -4.43 1.52 8.94
C LEU A 75 -5.71 2.31 9.20
N THR A 76 -6.42 2.65 8.13
CA THR A 76 -7.64 3.47 8.20
C THR A 76 -8.75 2.79 7.42
N GLU A 77 -9.89 2.54 8.05
CA GLU A 77 -11.10 2.14 7.32
C GLU A 77 -11.73 3.38 6.67
N VAL A 78 -11.59 3.50 5.35
CA VAL A 78 -12.09 4.68 4.60
C VAL A 78 -13.52 4.48 4.13
N LYS A 79 -13.98 3.23 4.07
CA LYS A 79 -15.35 2.82 3.74
C LYS A 79 -15.58 1.43 4.31
N LYS A 80 -16.85 1.04 4.49
CA LYS A 80 -17.20 -0.31 4.92
C LYS A 80 -16.45 -1.36 4.09
N ASN A 81 -15.73 -2.25 4.78
CA ASN A 81 -14.93 -3.33 4.20
C ASN A 81 -13.73 -2.88 3.35
N LEU A 82 -13.33 -1.61 3.40
CA LEU A 82 -12.20 -1.07 2.65
C LEU A 82 -11.24 -0.35 3.59
N TRP A 83 -10.08 -0.96 3.79
CA TRP A 83 -9.00 -0.42 4.60
C TRP A 83 -7.88 0.09 3.71
N VAL A 84 -7.36 1.26 4.06
CA VAL A 84 -6.17 1.84 3.45
C VAL A 84 -5.00 1.63 4.41
N PHE A 85 -3.98 0.95 3.93
CA PHE A 85 -2.76 0.66 4.67
C PHE A 85 -1.62 1.55 4.21
N ASN A 86 -1.00 2.23 5.16
CA ASN A 86 0.23 3.00 4.99
C ASN A 86 1.37 2.22 5.65
N PRO A 87 2.18 1.46 4.88
CA PRO A 87 3.23 0.63 5.45
C PRO A 87 4.21 1.46 6.29
N GLY A 88 4.49 1.02 7.51
CA GLY A 88 5.35 1.71 8.47
C GLY A 88 6.84 1.52 8.18
N THR A 89 7.19 1.30 6.92
CA THR A 89 8.54 0.89 6.49
C THR A 89 9.09 1.82 5.41
N ILE A 90 10.42 1.88 5.33
CA ILE A 90 11.16 2.62 4.31
C ILE A 90 11.90 1.61 3.45
N LEU A 91 11.68 1.68 2.14
CA LEU A 91 12.34 0.84 1.15
C LEU A 91 13.66 1.46 0.66
N GLU A 92 14.55 0.62 0.15
CA GLU A 92 15.76 1.10 -0.54
C GLU A 92 15.38 1.67 -1.91
N SER A 93 16.04 2.75 -2.33
CA SER A 93 15.76 3.44 -3.60
C SER A 93 16.37 2.72 -4.81
N VAL A 94 15.87 1.51 -5.07
CA VAL A 94 16.40 0.60 -6.12
C VAL A 94 16.27 1.14 -7.54
N ASN A 95 15.34 2.06 -7.78
CA ASN A 95 15.14 2.66 -9.11
C ASN A 95 16.37 3.44 -9.62
N MET A 96 17.29 3.82 -8.73
CA MET A 96 18.54 4.52 -9.10
C MET A 96 19.69 3.57 -9.42
N LEU A 97 19.52 2.26 -9.17
CA LEU A 97 20.56 1.26 -9.36
C LEU A 97 20.49 0.68 -10.78
N PRO A 98 21.63 0.44 -11.44
CA PRO A 98 21.64 -0.28 -12.69
C PRO A 98 21.19 -1.74 -12.49
N PRO A 99 20.59 -2.38 -13.51
CA PRO A 99 20.27 -3.79 -13.46
C PRO A 99 21.50 -4.64 -13.11
N GLY A 100 21.36 -5.58 -12.18
CA GLY A 100 22.47 -6.42 -11.74
C GLY A 100 22.26 -7.00 -10.34
N MET A 101 23.31 -7.61 -9.80
CA MET A 101 23.26 -8.32 -8.52
C MET A 101 22.81 -7.43 -7.35
N ILE A 102 23.34 -6.19 -7.30
CA ILE A 102 23.02 -5.22 -6.25
C ILE A 102 21.55 -4.79 -6.33
N TYR A 103 21.06 -4.44 -7.53
CA TYR A 103 19.65 -4.14 -7.77
C TYR A 103 18.74 -5.30 -7.35
N ASN A 104 19.05 -6.52 -7.80
CA ASN A 104 18.25 -7.71 -7.51
C ASN A 104 18.20 -8.01 -6.00
N TYR A 105 19.33 -7.85 -5.31
CA TYR A 105 19.40 -8.03 -3.86
C TYR A 105 18.49 -7.05 -3.12
N PHE A 106 18.62 -5.75 -3.39
CA PHE A 106 17.82 -4.74 -2.71
C PHE A 106 16.35 -4.78 -3.12
N ASN A 107 16.04 -5.10 -4.37
CA ASN A 107 14.66 -5.27 -4.82
C ASN A 107 13.99 -6.45 -4.08
N LYS A 108 14.70 -7.57 -3.92
CA LYS A 108 14.24 -8.72 -3.13
C LYS A 108 14.08 -8.37 -1.64
N LYS A 109 15.02 -7.62 -1.06
CA LYS A 109 14.92 -7.11 0.32
C LYS A 109 13.67 -6.25 0.50
N ASN A 110 13.43 -5.30 -0.40
CA ASN A 110 12.25 -4.44 -0.38
C ASN A 110 10.94 -5.25 -0.46
N GLY A 111 10.86 -6.20 -1.39
CA GLY A 111 9.69 -7.06 -1.56
C GLY A 111 9.39 -7.88 -0.30
N ARG A 112 10.42 -8.47 0.32
CA ARG A 112 10.27 -9.22 1.59
C ARG A 112 9.77 -8.33 2.73
N LEU A 113 10.32 -7.13 2.85
CA LEU A 113 9.96 -6.19 3.90
C LEU A 113 8.51 -5.73 3.77
N LEU A 114 8.08 -5.37 2.55
CA LEU A 114 6.71 -4.98 2.27
C LEU A 114 5.73 -6.16 2.47
N ALA A 115 6.07 -7.35 1.99
CA ALA A 115 5.23 -8.54 2.18
C ALA A 115 5.03 -8.88 3.66
N ALA A 116 6.06 -8.74 4.49
CA ALA A 116 5.95 -8.97 5.93
C ALA A 116 5.00 -7.96 6.61
N GLU A 117 5.08 -6.68 6.24
CA GLU A 117 4.19 -5.63 6.73
C GLU A 117 2.74 -5.85 6.29
N ILE A 118 2.52 -6.21 5.02
CA ILE A 118 1.19 -6.56 4.51
C ILE A 118 0.63 -7.75 5.29
N LYS A 119 1.41 -8.83 5.44
CA LYS A 119 0.99 -10.02 6.17
C LYS A 119 0.58 -9.71 7.61
N LYS A 120 1.38 -8.90 8.32
CA LYS A 120 1.06 -8.47 9.68
C LYS A 120 -0.28 -7.71 9.74
N THR A 121 -0.57 -6.89 8.73
CA THR A 121 -1.82 -6.13 8.64
C THR A 121 -3.00 -7.02 8.25
N THR A 122 -2.84 -7.96 7.33
CA THR A 122 -3.91 -8.90 6.96
C THR A 122 -4.25 -9.83 8.11
N ASP A 123 -3.25 -10.32 8.85
CA ASP A 123 -3.43 -11.13 10.07
C ASP A 123 -4.28 -10.36 11.12
N LYS A 124 -4.02 -9.06 11.31
CA LYS A 124 -4.80 -8.19 12.22
C LYS A 124 -6.25 -8.00 11.78
N LEU A 125 -6.49 -7.89 10.48
CA LEU A 125 -7.83 -7.71 9.91
C LEU A 125 -8.58 -9.04 9.72
N GLY A 126 -7.93 -10.18 9.95
CA GLY A 126 -8.47 -11.48 9.60
C GLY A 126 -8.72 -11.66 8.10
N ILE A 127 -7.98 -10.93 7.26
CA ILE A 127 -7.94 -11.08 5.80
C ILE A 127 -6.96 -12.21 5.48
N LYS A 128 -7.36 -13.16 4.63
CA LYS A 128 -6.58 -14.35 4.28
C LYS A 128 -6.19 -14.40 2.80
#